data_AF-A0ABD0PVL8-F1
#
_entry.id   AF-A0ABD0PVL8-F1
#
_cell.length_a   1.000
_cell.length_b   1.000
_cell.length_c   1.000
_cell.angle_alpha   90.00
_cell.angle_beta   90.00
_cell.angle_gamma   90.00
#
_symmetry.space_group_name_H-M   'P 1'
#
loop_
_entity.id
_entity.type
_entity.pdbx_description
1 polymer ?
#
loop_
_entity_poly.entity_id
_entity_poly.type
_entity_poly.pdbx_seq_one_letter_code
_entity_poly.pdbx_strand_id
1 'polypeptide(L)' 'HYKLSVVVMCFLIPTFVPWFFWEESLWIGYLVPCLLRYTVVLNATWLVNSAAHMWGMRPYDHNINPREN' A
#
# COMPACT_ATOMS: atom_id res chain seq x y z
N HIS A 1 11.39 4.95 17.71
CA HIS A 1 10.00 5.42 17.70
C HIS A 1 9.22 5.03 16.43
N TYR A 2 9.41 3.83 15.88
CA TYR A 2 8.79 3.43 14.60
C TYR A 2 7.26 3.27 14.67
N LYS A 3 6.76 2.58 15.71
CA LYS A 3 5.33 2.29 15.87
C LYS A 3 4.47 3.57 15.91
N LEU A 4 4.95 4.59 16.61
CA LEU A 4 4.25 5.88 16.72
C LEU A 4 4.22 6.62 15.38
N SER A 5 5.35 6.67 14.66
CA SER A 5 5.44 7.33 13.36
C SER A 5 4.50 6.73 12.32
N VAL A 6 4.35 5.40 12.31
CA VAL A 6 3.44 4.70 11.39
C VAL A 6 1.98 5.06 11.68
N VAL A 7 1.57 5.10 12.95
CA VAL A 7 0.20 5.47 13.33
C VAL A 7 -0.11 6.92 12.92
N VAL A 8 0.83 7.84 13.18
CA VAL A 8 0.63 9.25 12.84
C VAL A 8 0.59 9.45 11.32
N MET A 9 1.58 8.95 10.59
CA MET A 9 1.70 9.24 9.16
C MET A 9 0.76 8.41 8.28
N CYS A 10 0.46 7.17 8.66
CA CYS A 10 -0.30 6.27 7.80
C CYS A 10 -1.80 6.21 8.15
N PHE A 11 -2.18 6.61 9.37
CA PHE A 11 -3.59 6.56 9.80
C PHE A 11 -4.14 7.95 10.16
N LEU A 12 -3.46 8.71 11.03
CA LEU A 12 -4.00 9.99 11.50
C LEU A 12 -3.98 11.08 10.42
N ILE A 13 -2.83 11.33 9.78
CA ILE A 13 -2.72 12.34 8.71
C ILE A 13 -3.74 12.09 7.57
N PRO A 14 -3.81 10.89 6.95
CA PRO A 14 -4.74 10.66 5.85
C PRO A 14 -6.21 10.68 6.26
N THR A 15 -6.54 10.46 7.54
CA THR A 15 -7.93 10.59 8.04
C THR A 15 -8.29 12.06 8.31
N PHE A 16 -7.37 12.84 8.89
CA PHE A 16 -7.63 14.22 9.28
C PHE A 16 -7.54 15.22 8.12
N VAL A 17 -6.67 15.00 7.13
CA VAL A 17 -6.56 15.89 5.96
C VAL A 17 -7.91 16.09 5.24
N PRO A 18 -8.63 15.04 4.81
CA PRO A 18 -9.93 15.21 4.15
C PRO A 18 -11.01 15.75 5.11
N TRP A 19 -10.93 15.43 6.40
CA TRP A 19 -11.86 15.98 7.39
C TRP A 19 -11.70 17.49 7.57
N PHE A 20 -10.47 18.01 7.67
CA PHE A 20 -10.21 19.43 7.89
C PHE A 20 -10.24 20.29 6.62
N PHE A 21 -9.75 19.76 5.50
CA PHE A 21 -9.64 20.53 4.25
C PHE A 21 -10.85 20.41 3.33
N TRP A 22 -11.62 19.32 3.45
CA TRP A 22 -12.77 19.02 2.58
C TRP A 22 -14.10 18.90 3.33
N GLU A 23 -14.11 19.09 4.67
CA GLU A 23 -15.28 18.92 5.53
C GLU A 23 -16.02 17.58 5.31
N GLU A 24 -15.27 16.57 4.87
CA GLU A 24 -15.79 15.23 4.57
C GLU A 24 -16.13 14.48 5.85
N SER A 25 -17.09 13.55 5.79
CA SER A 25 -17.46 12.76 6.96
C SER A 25 -16.27 11.96 7.48
N LEU A 26 -16.05 11.94 8.80
CA LEU A 26 -14.99 11.12 9.45
C LEU A 26 -15.02 9.65 9.02
N TRP A 27 -16.21 9.15 8.67
CA TRP A 27 -16.39 7.80 8.17
C TRP A 27 -15.80 7.56 6.78
N ILE A 28 -15.95 8.53 5.88
CA ILE A 28 -15.35 8.46 4.54
C ILE A 28 -13.84 8.70 4.63
N GLY A 29 -13.41 9.66 5.47
CA GLY A 29 -12.01 9.90 5.77
C GLY A 29 -11.28 8.71 6.41
N TYR A 30 -11.99 7.83 7.13
CA TYR A 30 -11.38 6.62 7.68
C TYR A 30 -11.39 5.44 6.69
N LEU A 31 -12.52 5.22 5.99
CA LEU A 31 -12.68 4.06 5.11
C LEU A 31 -11.86 4.17 3.82
N VAL A 32 -11.80 5.36 3.21
CA VAL A 32 -11.20 5.52 1.88
C VAL A 32 -9.70 5.85 1.95
N PRO A 33 -9.26 7.02 2.44
CA PRO A 33 -7.86 7.40 2.37
C PRO A 33 -6.98 6.68 3.41
N CYS A 34 -7.57 6.10 4.45
CA CYS A 34 -6.85 5.30 5.43
C CYS A 34 -6.93 3.80 5.11
N LEU A 35 -8.11 3.18 5.19
CA LEU A 35 -8.26 1.72 4.98
C LEU A 35 -8.04 1.28 3.53
N LEU A 36 -8.77 1.83 2.56
CA LEU A 36 -8.65 1.43 1.15
C LEU A 36 -7.25 1.72 0.59
N ARG A 37 -6.67 2.88 0.92
CA ARG A 37 -5.28 3.18 0.54
C ARG A 37 -4.32 2.13 1.10
N TYR A 38 -4.44 1.80 2.37
CA TYR A 38 -3.55 0.83 3.02
C TYR A 38 -3.67 -0.56 2.37
N THR A 39 -4.88 -1.04 2.13
CA THR A 39 -5.09 -2.35 1.50
C THR A 39 -4.58 -2.39 0.06
N VAL A 40 -4.80 -1.34 -0.74
CA VAL A 40 -4.30 -1.28 -2.12
C VAL A 40 -2.77 -1.27 -2.17
N VAL A 41 -2.12 -0.46 -1.33
CA VAL A 41 -0.65 -0.40 -1.26
C VAL A 41 -0.06 -1.75 -0.84
N LEU A 42 -0.68 -2.40 0.15
CA LEU A 42 -0.26 -3.73 0.62
C LEU A 42 -0.40 -4.78 -0.50
N ASN A 43 -1.56 -4.81 -1.16
CA ASN A 43 -1.81 -5.72 -2.28
C ASN A 43 -0.88 -5.44 -3.46
N ALA A 44 -0.58 -4.19 -3.78
CA ALA A 44 0.38 -3.84 -4.83
C ALA A 44 1.80 -4.32 -4.49
N THR A 45 2.22 -4.16 -3.24
CA THR A 45 3.54 -4.64 -2.77
C THR A 45 3.61 -6.16 -2.82
N TRP A 46 2.55 -6.84 -2.38
CA TRP A 46 2.45 -8.30 -2.46
C TRP A 46 2.28 -8.80 -3.89
N LEU A 47 1.67 -8.01 -4.78
CA LEU A 47 1.54 -8.34 -6.19
C LEU A 47 2.91 -8.45 -6.84
N VAL A 48 3.88 -7.61 -6.50
CA VAL A 48 5.25 -7.79 -6.99
C VAL A 48 5.80 -9.14 -6.54
N ASN A 49 5.62 -9.50 -5.26
CA ASN A 49 6.09 -10.79 -4.75
C ASN A 49 5.35 -12.01 -5.35
N SER A 50 4.12 -11.85 -5.82
CA SER A 50 3.36 -12.92 -6.47
C SER A 50 3.61 -12.95 -7.99
N ALA A 51 3.35 -11.84 -8.66
CA ALA A 51 3.45 -11.68 -10.10
C ALA A 51 4.90 -11.80 -10.59
N ALA A 52 5.89 -11.23 -9.92
CA ALA A 52 7.30 -11.39 -10.34
C ALA A 52 7.82 -12.83 -10.17
N HIS A 53 7.14 -13.67 -9.39
CA HIS A 53 7.48 -15.09 -9.29
C HIS A 53 6.65 -15.97 -10.26
N MET A 54 5.46 -15.52 -10.66
CA MET A 54 4.54 -16.25 -11.55
C MET A 54 4.65 -15.85 -13.04
N TRP A 55 4.94 -14.59 -13.34
CA TRP A 55 4.93 -13.98 -14.67
C TRP A 55 6.20 -13.15 -14.92
N GLY A 56 6.90 -13.41 -16.03
CA GLY A 56 8.11 -12.70 -16.46
C GLY A 56 9.05 -13.60 -17.30
N MET A 57 9.91 -13.00 -18.12
CA MET A 57 10.96 -13.74 -18.86
C MET A 57 12.20 -13.92 -17.96
N ARG A 58 12.97 -15.00 -18.18
CA ARG A 58 14.22 -15.31 -17.46
C ARG A 58 15.42 -15.18 -18.41
N PRO A 59 15.94 -13.97 -18.69
CA PRO A 59 17.05 -13.84 -19.63
C PRO A 59 18.42 -14.21 -19.04
N TYR A 60 18.61 -14.14 -17.71
CA TYR A 60 19.93 -14.32 -17.07
C TYR A 60 20.18 -15.68 -16.40
N ASP A 61 19.21 -16.26 -15.68
CA ASP A 61 19.36 -17.56 -15.03
C ASP A 61 18.02 -18.29 -14.94
N HIS A 62 17.96 -19.50 -15.50
CA HIS A 62 16.74 -20.31 -15.58
C HIS A 62 16.43 -21.09 -14.29
N ASN A 63 17.38 -21.25 -13.37
CA ASN A 63 17.24 -22.05 -12.14
C ASN A 63 16.73 -21.27 -10.93
N ILE A 64 16.69 -19.94 -10.99
CA ILE A 64 16.22 -19.10 -9.89
C ILE A 64 14.77 -18.64 -10.13
N ASN A 65 14.01 -18.55 -9.03
CA ASN A 65 12.58 -18.18 -9.04
C ASN A 65 12.24 -16.68 -9.28
N PRO A 66 13.10 -15.67 -9.04
CA PRO A 66 12.73 -14.29 -9.34
C PRO A 66 12.65 -14.09 -10.85
N ARG A 67 11.56 -13.47 -11.33
CA ARG A 67 11.42 -13.01 -12.71
C ARG A 67 11.33 -11.50 -12.76
N GLU A 68 11.90 -10.92 -13.81
CA GLU A 68 11.85 -9.47 -14.02
C GLU A 68 10.43 -9.10 -14.51
N ASN A 69 9.79 -8.14 -13.83
CA ASN A 69 8.48 -7.58 -14.16
C ASN A 69 8.61 -6.15 -14.66
#